data_AF-A0A075HPY4-F1
#
_entry.id   AF-A0A075HPY4-F1
#
_cell.length_a   1.000
_cell.length_b   1.000
_cell.length_c   1.000
_cell.angle_alpha   90.00
_cell.angle_beta   90.00
_cell.angle_gamma   90.00
#
_symmetry.space_group_name_H-M   'P 1'
#
loop_
_entity.id
_entity.type
_entity.pdbx_description
1 polymer ?
#
loop_
_entity_poly.entity_id
_entity_poly.type
_entity_poly.pdbx_seq_one_letter_code
_entity_poly.pdbx_strand_id
1 'polypeptide(L)' 'VAAQANYLSCGSAVRSEVVIPIHADGEFVAQLDIDSHTRDPFSPGEVEFLQRLCARLASLWSET' A
#
# COMPACT_ATOMS: atom_id res chain seq x y z
N VAL A 1 -18.08 -1.22 -8.87
CA VAL A 1 -16.60 -1.06 -8.84
C VAL A 1 -16.02 -2.29 -9.52
N ALA A 2 -15.28 -2.10 -10.61
CA ALA A 2 -14.67 -3.20 -11.34
C ALA A 2 -13.39 -3.61 -10.59
N ALA A 3 -13.29 -4.86 -10.16
CA ALA A 3 -12.11 -5.39 -9.50
C ALA A 3 -11.03 -5.69 -10.56
N GLN A 4 -9.83 -5.13 -10.39
CA GLN A 4 -8.67 -5.53 -11.20
C GLN A 4 -8.29 -6.99 -10.94
N ALA A 5 -7.65 -7.63 -11.92
CA ALA A 5 -7.34 -9.07 -11.91
C ALA A 5 -6.34 -9.52 -10.82
N ASN A 6 -5.66 -8.58 -10.17
CA ASN A 6 -4.77 -8.80 -9.03
C ASN A 6 -5.42 -8.46 -7.67
N TYR A 7 -6.75 -8.27 -7.63
CA TYR A 7 -7.50 -8.01 -6.41
C TYR A 7 -7.64 -9.29 -5.58
N LEU A 8 -6.80 -9.43 -4.54
CA LEU A 8 -6.97 -10.42 -3.49
C LEU A 8 -8.14 -9.96 -2.61
N SER A 9 -9.33 -10.46 -2.92
CA SER A 9 -10.58 -10.11 -2.22
C SER A 9 -10.43 -10.27 -0.71
N CYS A 10 -10.38 -9.15 0.00
CA CYS A 10 -10.40 -9.12 1.44
C CYS A 10 -11.81 -9.46 1.98
N GLY A 11 -11.86 -10.24 3.07
CA GLY A 11 -13.11 -10.76 3.62
C GLY A 11 -14.12 -9.65 3.95
N SER A 12 -15.41 -9.99 4.00
CA SER A 12 -16.57 -9.09 4.15
C SER A 12 -16.54 -8.11 5.34
N ALA A 13 -15.52 -8.16 6.19
CA ALA A 13 -15.31 -7.31 7.36
C ALA A 13 -14.30 -6.16 7.14
N VAL A 14 -13.63 -6.05 5.99
CA VAL A 14 -12.73 -4.90 5.73
C VAL A 14 -13.54 -3.62 5.52
N ARG A 15 -13.15 -2.55 6.21
CA ARG A 15 -13.89 -1.27 6.28
C ARG A 15 -13.06 -0.07 5.84
N SER A 16 -11.76 -0.26 5.64
CA SER A 16 -10.83 0.71 5.07
C SER A 16 -9.54 0.01 4.63
N GLU A 17 -8.79 0.66 3.76
CA GLU A 17 -7.55 0.16 3.16
C GLU A 17 -6.61 1.35 2.91
N VAL A 18 -5.30 1.16 3.06
CA VAL A 18 -4.28 2.07 2.54
C VAL A 18 -3.33 1.29 1.65
N VAL A 19 -3.24 1.72 0.39
CA VAL A 19 -2.37 1.14 -0.63
C VAL A 19 -1.34 2.19 -1.05
N ILE A 20 -0.06 1.87 -0.91
CA ILE A 20 1.05 2.76 -1.28
C ILE A 20 1.97 2.03 -2.26
N PRO A 21 2.05 2.48 -3.53
CA PRO A 21 2.95 1.87 -4.50
C PRO A 21 4.40 2.21 -4.18
N ILE A 22 5.29 1.26 -4.43
CA ILE A 22 6.74 1.40 -4.29
C ILE A 22 7.33 1.38 -5.70
N HIS A 23 7.99 2.47 -6.06
CA HIS A 23 8.67 2.62 -7.35
C HIS A 23 10.18 2.70 -7.14
N ALA A 24 10.94 1.85 -7.81
CA ALA A 24 12.40 1.93 -7.87
C ALA A 24 12.82 2.12 -9.33
N ASP A 25 13.76 3.02 -9.58
CA ASP A 25 14.23 3.38 -10.93
C ASP A 25 13.14 3.76 -11.94
N GLY A 26 12.04 4.36 -11.45
CA GLY A 26 10.90 4.77 -12.27
C GLY A 26 9.91 3.64 -12.59
N GLU A 27 10.23 2.41 -12.21
CA GLU A 27 9.39 1.24 -12.43
C GLU A 27 8.61 0.87 -11.16
N PHE A 28 7.41 0.32 -11.33
CA PHE A 28 6.64 -0.25 -10.23
C PHE A 28 7.24 -1.59 -9.82
N VAL A 29 7.70 -1.71 -8.56
CA VAL A 29 8.39 -2.92 -8.08
C VAL A 29 7.62 -3.65 -6.98
N ALA A 30 6.81 -2.94 -6.21
CA ALA A 30 6.01 -3.51 -5.13
C ALA A 30 4.88 -2.55 -4.71
N GLN A 31 4.00 -3.00 -3.81
CA GLN A 31 3.06 -2.15 -3.09
C GLN A 31 3.01 -2.53 -1.61
N LEU A 32 2.80 -1.55 -0.75
CA LEU A 32 2.35 -1.75 0.61
C LEU A 32 0.83 -1.73 0.61
N ASP A 33 0.23 -2.78 1.13
CA ASP A 33 -1.22 -2.97 1.18
C ASP A 33 -1.63 -3.30 2.62
N ILE A 34 -2.42 -2.42 3.24
CA ILE A 34 -2.86 -2.56 4.63
C ILE A 34 -4.37 -2.44 4.73
N ASP A 35 -5.01 -3.54 5.06
CA ASP A 35 -6.42 -3.61 5.40
C ASP A 35 -6.72 -3.24 6.84
N SER A 36 -7.90 -2.69 7.09
CA SER A 36 -8.41 -2.49 8.44
C SER A 36 -9.90 -2.77 8.56
N HIS A 37 -10.28 -3.37 9.69
CA HIS A 37 -11.66 -3.57 10.11
C HIS A 37 -12.27 -2.33 10.79
N THR A 38 -11.51 -1.25 10.93
CA THR A 38 -11.98 0.04 11.46
C THR A 38 -12.25 0.99 10.30
N ARG A 39 -13.26 1.87 10.43
CA ARG A 39 -13.54 2.90 9.42
C ARG A 39 -12.59 4.08 9.64
N ASP A 40 -11.96 4.56 8.56
CA ASP A 40 -11.05 5.71 8.57
C ASP A 40 -9.93 5.66 9.64
N PRO A 41 -9.14 4.57 9.70
CA PRO A 41 -8.18 4.33 10.78
C PRO A 41 -6.84 5.02 10.56
N PHE A 42 -6.58 5.54 9.35
CA PHE A 42 -5.28 6.09 8.97
C PHE A 42 -5.38 7.62 8.96
N SER A 43 -4.74 8.25 9.95
CA SER A 43 -4.58 9.70 9.97
C SER A 43 -3.65 10.16 8.84
N PRO A 44 -3.73 11.44 8.43
CA PRO A 44 -2.82 11.99 7.42
C PRO A 44 -1.33 11.82 7.77
N GLY A 45 -0.98 11.92 9.05
CA GLY A 45 0.40 11.75 9.52
C GLY A 45 0.89 10.31 9.44
N GLU A 46 0.01 9.33 9.63
CA GLU A 46 0.33 7.91 9.42
C GLU A 46 0.51 7.61 7.94
N VAL A 47 -0.35 8.13 7.07
CA VAL A 47 -0.19 7.98 5.61
C VAL A 47 1.14 8.60 5.13
N GLU A 48 1.49 9.80 5.62
CA GLU A 48 2.76 10.44 5.29
C GLU A 48 3.96 9.62 5.79
N PHE A 49 3.86 9.07 6.99
CA PHE A 49 4.89 8.16 7.53
C PHE A 49 5.06 6.91 6.65
N LEU A 50 3.97 6.27 6.26
CA LEU A 50 4.00 5.09 5.41
C LEU A 50 4.57 5.41 4.02
N GLN A 51 4.26 6.58 3.45
CA GLN A 51 4.86 7.04 2.20
C GLN A 51 6.39 7.20 2.31
N ARG A 52 6.89 7.78 3.40
CA ARG A 52 8.34 7.90 3.64
C ARG A 52 8.99 6.53 3.84
N LEU A 53 8.31 5.61 4.52
CA LEU A 53 8.77 4.23 4.67
C LEU A 53 8.89 3.54 3.30
N CYS A 54 7.85 3.63 2.46
CA CYS A 54 7.85 3.08 1.10
C CYS A 54 8.95 3.70 0.22
N ALA A 55 9.19 5.01 0.31
CA ALA A 55 10.30 5.66 -0.38
C ALA A 55 11.67 5.12 0.09
N ARG A 56 11.81 4.85 1.39
CA ARG A 56 13.03 4.22 1.93
C ARG A 56 13.20 2.79 1.44
N LEU A 57 12.13 2.00 1.40
CA LEU A 57 12.15 0.64 0.84
C LEU A 57 12.57 0.66 -0.63
N ALA A 58 12.06 1.61 -1.42
CA ALA A 58 12.45 1.79 -2.81
C ALA A 58 13.95 2.04 -2.97
N SER A 59 14.56 2.85 -2.10
CA SER A 59 16.01 3.11 -2.12
C SER A 59 16.89 1.90 -1.76
N LEU A 60 16.29 0.86 -1.18
CA LEU A 60 16.96 -0.41 -0.83
C LEU A 60 16.62 -1.52 -1.83
N TRP A 61 15.74 -1.25 -2.80
CA TRP A 61 15.34 -2.23 -3.80
C TRP A 61 16.52 -2.51 -4.74
N SER A 62 16.86 -3.78 -4.86
CA SER A 62 17.77 -4.31 -5.87
C SER A 62 17.13 -5.59 -6.37
N GLU A 63 16.93 -5.69 -7.68
CA GLU A 63 16.69 -7.00 -8.29
C GLU A 63 17.93 -7.86 -8.02
N THR A 64 17.73 -9.04 -7.44
CA THR A 64 18.77 -10.06 -7.30
C THR A 64 18.66 -11.03 -8.46
#